data_AF-A0A8T4JT32-F1
#
_entry.id   AF-A0A8T4JT32-F1
#
_cell.length_a   1.000
_cell.length_b   1.000
_cell.length_c   1.000
_cell.angle_alpha   90.00
_cell.angle_beta   90.00
_cell.angle_gamma   90.00
#
_symmetry.space_group_name_H-M   'P 1'
#
loop_
_entity.id
_entity.type
_entity.pdbx_description
1 polymer ?
#
loop_
_entity_poly.entity_id
_entity_poly.type
_entity_poly.pdbx_seq_one_letter_code
_entity_poly.pdbx_strand_id
1 'polypeptide(L)'
;MNQIEILKDEHEIIERELIELDEIIESEDINYPNLLHVLKNLIKIWDPHEKREESVFKILEKENIKIPVEQMFFGHKKLKKHKDAIIKAIEAGSDYKLKKALHEHGTVISKELREHINFEDEILYTIALEEFTPEELVQLCKDVA
;
A
#
# COMPACT_ATOMS: atom_id res chain seq x y z
N MET A 1 3.56 -6.94 -19.46
CA MET A 1 3.13 -6.07 -18.36
C MET A 1 4.09 -4.91 -18.23
N ASN A 2 3.58 -3.69 -18.28
CA ASN A 2 4.34 -2.50 -17.87
C ASN A 2 4.34 -2.38 -16.33
N GLN A 3 5.12 -1.45 -15.75
CA GLN A 3 5.19 -1.33 -14.27
C GLN A 3 3.89 -0.84 -13.64
N ILE A 4 3.10 -0.03 -14.35
CA ILE A 4 1.80 0.46 -13.88
C ILE A 4 0.82 -0.72 -13.75
N GLU A 5 0.79 -1.62 -14.71
CA GLU A 5 -0.03 -2.84 -14.63
C GLU A 5 0.41 -3.73 -13.45
N ILE A 6 1.72 -3.82 -13.18
CA ILE A 6 2.21 -4.55 -11.99
C ILE A 6 1.76 -3.86 -10.69
N LEU A 7 1.81 -2.53 -10.62
CA LEU A 7 1.36 -1.76 -9.46
C LEU A 7 -0.14 -1.95 -9.22
N LYS A 8 -0.95 -1.97 -10.28
CA LYS A 8 -2.38 -2.26 -10.21
C LYS A 8 -2.66 -3.68 -9.71
N ASP A 9 -1.94 -4.68 -10.22
CA ASP A 9 -2.04 -6.06 -9.71
C ASP A 9 -1.64 -6.14 -8.22
N GLU A 10 -0.61 -5.38 -7.81
CA GLU A 10 -0.20 -5.27 -6.41
C GLU A 10 -1.29 -4.61 -5.55
N HIS A 11 -1.99 -3.58 -6.06
CA HIS A 11 -3.13 -2.95 -5.40
C HIS A 11 -4.28 -3.92 -5.16
N GLU A 12 -4.64 -4.76 -6.12
CA GLU A 12 -5.68 -5.79 -5.94
C GLU A 12 -5.33 -6.77 -4.82
N ILE A 13 -4.05 -7.15 -4.73
CA ILE A 13 -3.58 -8.00 -3.64
C ILE A 13 -3.68 -7.27 -2.31
N ILE A 14 -3.22 -6.02 -2.23
CA ILE A 14 -3.31 -5.21 -1.01
C ILE A 14 -4.77 -5.08 -0.57
N GLU A 15 -5.69 -4.74 -1.48
CA GLU A 15 -7.10 -4.56 -1.19
C GLU A 15 -7.73 -5.83 -0.61
N ARG A 16 -7.40 -7.01 -1.16
CA ARG A 16 -7.87 -8.28 -0.60
C ARG A 16 -7.42 -8.47 0.86
N GLU A 17 -6.16 -8.17 1.16
CA GLU A 17 -5.66 -8.28 2.54
C GLU A 17 -6.27 -7.21 3.46
N LEU A 18 -6.64 -6.03 2.95
CA LEU A 18 -7.34 -4.99 3.71
C LEU A 18 -8.79 -5.38 4.04
N ILE A 19 -9.49 -6.04 3.13
CA ILE A 19 -10.82 -6.60 3.40
C ILE A 19 -10.75 -7.59 4.56
N GLU A 20 -9.80 -8.53 4.51
CA GLU A 20 -9.58 -9.49 5.60
C GLU A 20 -9.18 -8.80 6.92
N LEU A 21 -8.37 -7.73 6.84
CA LEU A 21 -8.02 -6.93 8.02
C LEU A 21 -9.25 -6.28 8.65
N ASP A 22 -10.15 -5.72 7.84
CA ASP A 22 -11.39 -5.10 8.31
C ASP A 22 -12.30 -6.13 8.98
N GLU A 23 -12.46 -7.32 8.38
CA GLU A 23 -13.21 -8.43 8.99
C GLU A 23 -12.64 -8.85 10.35
N ILE A 24 -11.30 -8.88 10.49
CA ILE A 24 -10.63 -9.16 11.76
C ILE A 24 -10.89 -8.04 12.79
N ILE A 25 -10.92 -6.78 12.36
CA ILE A 25 -11.19 -5.63 13.24
C ILE A 25 -12.64 -5.67 13.75
N GLU A 26 -13.60 -6.04 12.90
CA GLU A 26 -15.03 -6.08 13.23
C GLU A 26 -15.43 -7.32 14.05
N SER A 27 -14.62 -8.38 14.01
CA SER A 27 -14.88 -9.63 14.72
C SER A 27 -14.86 -9.49 16.24
N GLU A 28 -15.79 -10.18 16.91
CA GLU A 28 -15.82 -10.27 18.38
C GLU A 28 -14.60 -11.02 18.93
N ASP A 29 -14.05 -11.99 18.19
CA ASP A 29 -12.89 -12.78 18.61
C ASP A 29 -11.72 -12.59 17.63
N ILE A 30 -10.49 -12.56 18.16
CA ILE A 30 -9.30 -12.39 17.34
C ILE A 30 -8.93 -13.73 16.70
N ASN A 31 -9.10 -13.82 15.38
CA ASN A 31 -8.55 -14.92 14.60
C ASN A 31 -7.04 -14.71 14.39
N TYR A 32 -6.25 -15.11 15.38
CA TYR A 32 -4.79 -14.95 15.38
C TYR A 32 -4.09 -15.52 14.14
N PRO A 33 -4.39 -16.76 13.68
CA PRO A 33 -3.82 -17.27 12.44
C PRO A 33 -4.11 -16.37 11.23
N ASN A 34 -5.34 -15.89 11.07
CA ASN A 34 -5.69 -15.00 9.95
C ASN A 34 -4.97 -13.66 10.06
N LEU A 35 -4.96 -13.05 11.25
CA LEU A 35 -4.27 -11.79 11.48
C LEU A 35 -2.77 -11.87 11.15
N LEU A 36 -2.10 -12.92 11.59
CA LEU A 36 -0.68 -13.12 11.28
C LEU A 36 -0.45 -13.35 9.78
N HIS A 37 -1.38 -14.03 9.10
CA HIS A 37 -1.35 -14.23 7.66
C HIS A 37 -1.45 -12.90 6.91
N VAL A 38 -2.51 -12.12 7.18
CA VAL A 38 -2.78 -10.81 6.57
C VAL A 38 -1.62 -9.86 6.78
N LEU A 39 -1.15 -9.69 8.02
CA LEU A 39 -0.03 -8.79 8.31
C LEU A 39 1.26 -9.22 7.60
N LYS A 40 1.54 -10.52 7.53
CA LYS A 40 2.71 -11.02 6.82
C LYS A 40 2.62 -10.75 5.31
N ASN A 41 1.45 -10.92 4.71
CA ASN A 41 1.24 -10.66 3.29
C ASN A 41 1.36 -9.18 2.97
N LEU A 42 0.68 -8.32 3.74
CA LEU A 42 0.79 -6.86 3.62
C LEU A 42 2.24 -6.41 3.73
N ILE A 43 2.99 -6.85 4.75
CA ILE A 43 4.41 -6.49 4.89
C ILE A 43 5.26 -6.95 3.71
N LYS A 44 5.00 -8.16 3.20
CA LYS A 44 5.76 -8.74 2.10
C LYS A 44 5.57 -7.96 0.79
N ILE A 45 4.36 -7.45 0.53
CA ILE A 45 4.06 -6.70 -0.69
C ILE A 45 4.43 -5.22 -0.56
N TRP A 46 4.30 -4.65 0.65
CA TRP A 46 4.49 -3.23 0.93
C TRP A 46 5.86 -2.68 0.50
N ASP A 47 6.95 -3.18 1.07
CA ASP A 47 8.28 -2.60 0.83
C ASP A 47 8.73 -2.72 -0.64
N PRO A 48 8.44 -3.83 -1.37
CA PRO A 48 8.67 -3.88 -2.82
C PRO A 48 7.78 -2.94 -3.62
N HIS A 49 6.52 -2.80 -3.25
CA HIS A 49 5.54 -1.94 -3.91
C HIS A 49 5.99 -0.47 -3.85
N GLU A 50 6.32 0.03 -2.66
CA GLU A 50 6.82 1.41 -2.48
C GLU A 50 8.02 1.69 -3.38
N LYS A 51 9.00 0.77 -3.44
CA LYS A 51 10.20 0.94 -4.28
C LYS A 51 9.87 1.02 -5.77
N ARG A 52 8.84 0.32 -6.20
CA ARG A 52 8.37 0.32 -7.58
C ARG A 52 7.66 1.63 -7.90
N GLU A 53 6.80 2.11 -7.00
CA GLU A 53 6.19 3.45 -7.09
C GLU A 53 7.28 4.54 -7.16
N GLU A 54 8.33 4.50 -6.32
CA GLU A 54 9.41 5.49 -6.38
C GLU A 54 10.07 5.57 -7.76
N SER A 55 10.20 4.41 -8.39
CA SER A 55 10.83 4.28 -9.71
C SER A 55 9.94 4.92 -10.77
N VAL A 56 8.64 4.64 -10.73
CA VAL A 56 7.64 5.25 -11.61
C VAL A 56 7.54 6.76 -11.39
N PHE A 57 7.49 7.24 -10.15
CA PHE A 57 7.39 8.67 -9.85
C PHE A 57 8.59 9.47 -10.36
N LYS A 58 9.82 8.94 -10.23
CA LYS A 58 11.03 9.58 -10.78
C LYS A 58 10.97 9.73 -12.29
N ILE A 59 10.33 8.79 -12.97
CA ILE A 59 10.15 8.83 -14.41
C ILE A 59 9.12 9.89 -14.79
N LEU A 60 7.95 9.86 -14.15
CA LEU A 60 6.89 10.85 -14.38
C LEU A 60 7.38 12.28 -14.10
N GLU A 61 8.21 12.48 -13.07
CA GLU A 61 8.85 13.76 -12.78
C GLU A 61 9.78 14.24 -13.91
N LYS A 62 10.58 13.35 -14.52
CA LYS A 62 11.45 13.70 -15.67
C LYS A 62 10.64 14.17 -16.88
N GLU A 63 9.43 13.65 -17.02
CA GLU A 63 8.49 14.00 -18.09
C GLU A 63 7.63 15.23 -17.72
N ASN A 64 8.02 15.98 -16.69
CA ASN A 64 7.34 17.19 -16.18
C ASN A 64 5.91 16.96 -15.65
N ILE A 65 5.53 15.71 -15.36
CA ILE A 65 4.27 15.41 -14.67
C ILE A 65 4.50 15.69 -13.18
N LYS A 66 3.90 16.77 -12.69
CA LYS A 66 4.05 17.21 -11.29
C LYS A 66 3.19 16.36 -10.37
N ILE A 67 3.84 15.48 -9.63
CA ILE A 67 3.21 14.62 -8.64
C ILE A 67 3.58 15.15 -7.25
N PRO A 68 2.68 15.14 -6.26
CA PRO A 68 3.03 15.44 -4.87
C PRO A 68 3.81 14.28 -4.23
N VAL A 69 4.95 13.89 -4.83
CA VAL A 69 5.78 12.73 -4.46
C VAL A 69 6.16 12.76 -2.97
N GLU A 70 6.48 13.94 -2.44
CA GLU A 70 6.79 14.09 -1.01
C GLU A 70 5.60 13.69 -0.13
N GLN A 71 4.37 14.09 -0.48
CA GLN A 71 3.17 13.76 0.30
C GLN A 71 2.91 12.25 0.29
N MET A 72 3.10 11.58 -0.85
CA MET A 72 2.99 10.13 -0.98
C MET A 72 3.99 9.43 -0.04
N PHE A 73 5.27 9.85 -0.07
CA PHE A 73 6.30 9.33 0.85
C PHE A 73 6.03 9.59 2.34
N PHE A 74 5.37 10.69 2.67
CA PHE A 74 4.95 10.94 4.05
C PHE A 74 3.86 9.98 4.50
N GLY A 75 2.92 9.62 3.60
CA GLY A 75 1.90 8.58 3.83
C GLY A 75 2.51 7.24 4.20
N HIS A 76 3.48 6.78 3.42
CA HIS A 76 4.26 5.55 3.66
C HIS A 76 4.88 5.48 5.06
N LYS A 77 5.58 6.55 5.47
CA LYS A 77 6.21 6.64 6.80
C LYS A 77 5.18 6.64 7.93
N LYS A 78 4.00 7.22 7.71
CA LYS A 78 2.91 7.25 8.69
C LYS A 78 2.35 5.84 8.90
N LEU A 79 2.10 5.10 7.82
CA LEU A 79 1.60 3.72 7.85
C LEU A 79 2.55 2.77 8.58
N LYS A 80 3.85 2.94 8.42
CA LYS A 80 4.85 2.17 9.17
C LYS A 80 4.69 2.26 10.70
N LYS A 81 4.34 3.44 11.23
CA LYS A 81 4.13 3.62 12.68
C LYS A 81 2.91 2.84 13.17
N HIS A 82 1.84 2.81 12.39
CA HIS A 82 0.63 2.06 12.70
C HIS A 82 0.88 0.56 12.68
N LYS A 83 1.61 0.08 11.67
CA LYS A 83 2.07 -1.32 11.60
C LYS A 83 2.84 -1.72 12.86
N ASP A 84 3.85 -0.93 13.22
CA ASP A 84 4.71 -1.25 14.36
C ASP A 84 3.92 -1.29 15.68
N ALA A 85 2.86 -0.49 15.80
CA ALA A 85 1.99 -0.51 16.97
C ALA A 85 1.14 -1.79 17.05
N ILE A 86 0.63 -2.30 15.92
CA ILE A 86 -0.08 -3.58 15.86
C ILE A 86 0.87 -4.74 16.23
N ILE A 87 2.07 -4.76 15.65
CA ILE A 87 3.08 -5.79 15.95
C ILE A 87 3.41 -5.81 17.44
N LYS A 88 3.66 -4.65 18.06
CA LYS A 88 3.92 -4.56 19.51
C LYS A 88 2.75 -5.05 20.35
N ALA A 89 1.51 -4.84 19.89
CA ALA A 89 0.33 -5.32 20.60
C ALA A 89 0.21 -6.86 20.52
N ILE A 90 0.58 -7.46 19.38
CA ILE A 90 0.69 -8.92 19.22
C ILE A 90 1.76 -9.48 20.17
N GLU A 91 2.95 -8.89 20.18
CA GLU A 91 4.07 -9.30 21.04
C GLU A 91 3.75 -9.20 22.54
N ALA A 92 2.86 -8.28 22.92
CA ALA A 92 2.41 -8.13 24.30
C ALA A 92 1.48 -9.26 24.78
N GLY A 93 0.97 -10.11 23.87
CA GLY A 93 0.14 -11.28 24.21
C GLY A 93 -1.17 -10.97 24.92
N SER A 94 -1.73 -9.78 24.70
CA SER A 94 -2.96 -9.32 25.37
C SER A 94 -4.03 -9.00 24.34
N ASP A 95 -5.07 -9.83 24.29
CA ASP A 95 -6.23 -9.67 23.39
C ASP A 95 -6.85 -8.29 23.47
N TYR A 96 -7.00 -7.74 24.69
CA TYR A 96 -7.53 -6.39 24.88
C TYR A 96 -6.65 -5.33 24.21
N LYS A 97 -5.33 -5.40 24.40
CA LYS A 97 -4.39 -4.44 23.78
C LYS A 97 -4.37 -4.62 22.26
N LEU A 98 -4.45 -5.86 21.79
CA LEU A 98 -4.46 -6.17 20.37
C LEU A 98 -5.73 -5.64 19.70
N LYS A 99 -6.93 -5.92 20.24
CA LYS A 99 -8.19 -5.36 19.72
C LYS A 99 -8.15 -3.83 19.67
N LYS A 100 -7.66 -3.20 20.74
CA LYS A 100 -7.50 -1.74 20.78
C LYS A 100 -6.57 -1.25 19.66
N ALA A 101 -5.40 -1.89 19.49
CA ALA A 101 -4.46 -1.54 18.44
C ALA A 101 -5.02 -1.78 17.03
N LEU A 102 -5.76 -2.87 16.82
CA LEU A 102 -6.43 -3.16 15.54
C LEU A 102 -7.46 -2.08 15.20
N HIS A 103 -8.29 -1.68 16.15
CA HIS A 103 -9.29 -0.63 15.91
C HIS A 103 -8.65 0.78 15.76
N GLU A 104 -7.60 1.09 16.50
CA GLU A 104 -6.96 2.43 16.44
C GLU A 104 -5.98 2.57 15.27
N HIS A 105 -5.35 1.48 14.84
CA HIS A 105 -4.27 1.50 13.86
C HIS A 105 -4.59 0.70 12.60
N GLY A 106 -5.27 -0.44 12.73
CA GLY A 106 -5.72 -1.24 11.57
C GLY A 106 -6.71 -0.46 10.72
N THR A 107 -7.72 0.19 11.33
CA THR A 107 -8.67 1.05 10.61
C THR A 107 -7.99 2.23 9.91
N VAL A 108 -6.95 2.81 10.52
CA VAL A 108 -6.18 3.90 9.90
C VAL A 108 -5.36 3.37 8.72
N ILE A 109 -4.70 2.22 8.87
CA ILE A 109 -3.97 1.57 7.78
C ILE A 109 -4.91 1.32 6.61
N SER A 110 -6.01 0.63 6.87
CA SER A 110 -7.01 0.25 5.86
C SER A 110 -7.55 1.47 5.10
N LYS A 111 -7.95 2.52 5.82
CA LYS A 111 -8.45 3.75 5.21
C LYS A 111 -7.39 4.46 4.35
N GLU A 112 -6.23 4.76 4.93
CA GLU A 112 -5.23 5.59 4.27
C GLU A 112 -4.61 4.87 3.07
N LEU A 113 -4.54 3.54 3.13
CA LEU A 113 -4.11 2.74 1.98
C LEU A 113 -5.09 2.78 0.82
N ARG A 114 -6.39 2.63 1.08
CA ARG A 114 -7.40 2.72 0.03
C ARG A 114 -7.44 4.11 -0.59
N GLU A 115 -7.29 5.15 0.23
CA GLU A 115 -7.16 6.53 -0.26
C GLU A 115 -5.93 6.71 -1.15
N HIS A 116 -4.79 6.12 -0.76
CA HIS A 116 -3.55 6.11 -1.54
C HIS A 116 -3.72 5.37 -2.88
N ILE A 117 -4.17 4.11 -2.85
CA ILE A 117 -4.43 3.28 -4.03
C ILE A 117 -5.38 3.99 -5.00
N ASN A 118 -6.48 4.55 -4.49
CA ASN A 118 -7.46 5.26 -5.31
C ASN A 118 -6.85 6.51 -5.98
N PHE A 119 -6.07 7.28 -5.23
CA PHE A 119 -5.36 8.43 -5.80
C PHE A 119 -4.42 8.01 -6.93
N GLU A 120 -3.69 6.91 -6.74
CA GLU A 120 -2.79 6.40 -7.77
C GLU A 120 -3.51 5.86 -8.98
N ASP A 121 -4.50 5.00 -8.79
CA ASP A 121 -5.17 4.29 -9.89
C ASP A 121 -6.04 5.22 -10.73
N GLU A 122 -6.81 6.09 -10.09
CA GLU A 122 -7.79 6.94 -10.77
C GLU A 122 -7.18 8.25 -11.28
N ILE A 123 -6.19 8.80 -10.58
CA ILE A 123 -5.59 10.08 -10.96
C ILE A 123 -4.24 9.85 -11.62
N LEU A 124 -3.30 9.25 -10.91
CA LEU A 124 -1.91 9.27 -11.34
C LEU A 124 -1.66 8.37 -12.57
N TYR A 125 -2.09 7.12 -12.49
CA TYR A 125 -1.89 6.14 -13.55
C TYR A 125 -2.80 6.42 -14.74
N THR A 126 -3.96 7.05 -14.53
CA THR A 126 -4.77 7.58 -15.63
C THR A 126 -4.02 8.65 -16.41
N ILE A 127 -3.42 9.65 -15.74
CA ILE A 127 -2.59 10.68 -16.40
C ILE A 127 -1.43 10.02 -17.15
N ALA A 128 -0.73 9.06 -16.54
CA ALA A 128 0.36 8.37 -17.21
C ALA A 128 -0.10 7.60 -18.46
N LEU A 129 -1.28 6.97 -18.43
CA LEU A 129 -1.83 6.26 -19.59
C LEU A 129 -2.31 7.21 -20.71
N GLU A 130 -2.64 8.45 -20.39
CA GLU A 130 -3.00 9.49 -21.37
C GLU A 130 -1.77 10.15 -22.02
N GLU A 131 -0.69 10.32 -21.25
CA GLU A 131 0.53 11.01 -21.70
C GLU A 131 1.52 10.09 -22.42
N PHE A 132 1.51 8.78 -22.15
CA PHE A 132 2.47 7.82 -22.72
C PHE A 132 1.80 6.74 -23.57
N THR A 133 2.46 6.37 -24.66
CA THR A 133 2.10 5.17 -25.43
C THR A 133 2.44 3.89 -24.65
N PRO A 134 1.80 2.75 -24.97
CA PRO A 134 2.13 1.47 -24.35
C PRO A 134 3.62 1.09 -24.47
N GLU A 135 4.25 1.41 -25.60
CA GLU A 135 5.68 1.17 -25.83
C GLU A 135 6.56 2.05 -24.95
N GLU A 136 6.20 3.33 -24.79
CA GLU A 136 6.87 4.26 -23.87
C GLU A 136 6.72 3.77 -22.43
N LEU A 137 5.54 3.35 -21.99
CA LEU A 137 5.33 2.76 -20.66
C LEU A 137 6.19 1.54 -20.39
N VAL A 138 6.43 0.68 -21.39
CA VAL A 138 7.35 -0.45 -21.26
C VAL A 138 8.81 0.01 -21.18
N GLN A 139 9.18 1.06 -21.90
CA GLN A 139 10.55 1.56 -21.99
C GLN A 139 10.96 2.43 -20.80
N LEU A 140 10.04 3.28 -20.31
CA LEU A 140 10.16 4.09 -19.09
C LEU A 140 10.70 3.24 -17.93
N CYS A 141 10.30 1.98 -17.90
CA CYS A 141 10.57 1.03 -16.83
C CYS A 141 11.90 0.27 -16.95
N LYS A 142 12.61 0.37 -18.08
CA LYS A 142 13.91 -0.29 -18.30
C LYS A 142 15.10 0.58 -17.89
N ASP A 143 14.91 1.89 -17.83
CA ASP A 143 15.98 2.87 -17.57
C ASP A 143 16.29 3.06 -16.07
N VAL A 144 15.77 2.16 -15.21
CA VAL A 144 15.98 2.16 -13.75
C VAL A 144 16.88 0.99 -13.28
N ALA A 145 17.45 0.23 -14.22
CA ALA A 145 18.38 -0.89 -13.94
C ALA A 145 19.85 -0.43 -13.79
#